data_AF-S3B3F3-F1
#
_entry.id   AF-S3B3F3-F1
#
_cell.length_a   1.000
_cell.length_b   1.000
_cell.length_c   1.000
_cell.angle_alpha   90.00
_cell.angle_beta   90.00
_cell.angle_gamma   90.00
#
_symmetry.space_group_name_H-M   'P 1'
#
loop_
_entity.id
_entity.type
_entity.pdbx_description
1 polymer ?
#
loop_
_entity_poly.entity_id
_entity_poly.type
_entity_poly.pdbx_seq_one_letter_code
_entity_poly.pdbx_strand_id
1 'polypeptide(L)'
;MREEFGDAGGRWRGGGRPYGRGGHAGGRGGPRGGHRPRGRGGPSWEHTGRPGHEEHSGRGPRTGLADQLRSLEGAQYGRYKSLVGRWELPGGGTLELVRAQSDPYAPPARVAVHVPGRLAGLPGELWDTATRRRALASYLVRQAARELRGEKALRVDAGGQEVLERSSCTVSGDDGAVTLRLGVALPGHGRRIDGYEAERLLCQVLPRAAEAALRHEALDAREVRRFVETVEDSVALREALPGLGLVAFVADGAVLPRRSGVDDRPAAGAGVVPFASPGQLRVTVELPHAGAVTGMGVPEGVNLVVGGGFHGKSTLLRALETGIWDHVPGDGRELVVSRHETVKLRAEDGRRVERVDVHAFVDHLPDGSDTADFSTENASGSTSQAAALCEAVEVGARVLLIDEDTAATNLMIRDARMQALVAKDREPLTPLVDTIRSLHRDHGVSTVLVMGGSGDYLEVADRVVMMDAYRPFDVTARAHEIAAVPTGRHAEAESFPGVVPRVPDPASLDAQVRGRSRIRARGEDVLSFGDHEVDLRAVEQIADPRQVTGIGLALELMVRRGFLDGRRTLAEALDLLDEVLAEGATGPLLTVRDEDFAVPRRFETAAAVNRVRGLRMLR
;
A
#
# COMPACT_ATOMS: atom_id res chain seq x y z
N MET A 1 20.53 57.81 8.93
CA MET A 1 20.17 59.01 9.71
C MET A 1 18.65 59.02 9.83
N ARG A 2 18.12 58.70 11.03
CA ARG A 2 16.77 58.96 11.61
C ARG A 2 15.54 58.40 10.88
N GLU A 3 14.77 57.45 11.47
CA GLU A 3 13.69 57.63 12.49
C GLU A 3 12.46 58.37 11.90
N GLU A 4 11.18 58.01 12.05
CA GLU A 4 10.42 57.10 12.95
C GLU A 4 8.95 56.96 12.46
N PHE A 5 8.31 55.86 12.89
CA PHE A 5 6.89 55.50 13.18
C PHE A 5 5.64 56.13 12.53
N GLY A 6 4.70 55.22 12.21
CA GLY A 6 3.24 55.44 12.14
C GLY A 6 2.47 54.10 12.22
N ASP A 7 1.63 53.99 13.25
CA ASP A 7 0.94 52.81 13.84
C ASP A 7 -0.41 52.47 13.17
N ALA A 8 -0.82 51.19 13.18
CA ALA A 8 -2.23 50.76 13.05
C ALA A 8 -2.40 49.26 13.43
N GLY A 9 -2.96 49.02 14.61
CA GLY A 9 -3.22 47.69 15.17
C GLY A 9 -4.57 47.04 14.81
N GLY A 10 -4.71 45.77 15.20
CA GLY A 10 -5.98 45.01 15.18
C GLY A 10 -5.85 43.60 15.76
N ARG A 11 -6.24 43.43 17.02
CA ARG A 11 -6.10 42.25 17.90
C ARG A 11 -6.89 41.00 17.46
N TRP A 12 -6.28 39.82 17.60
CA TRP A 12 -6.96 38.52 17.76
C TRP A 12 -7.04 38.13 19.24
N ARG A 13 -8.25 37.81 19.73
CA ARG A 13 -8.49 37.33 21.10
C ARG A 13 -8.58 35.80 21.11
N GLY A 14 -7.71 35.17 21.91
CA GLY A 14 -7.88 33.81 22.42
C GLY A 14 -8.87 33.76 23.59
N GLY A 15 -9.57 32.63 23.72
CA GLY A 15 -10.50 32.38 24.81
C GLY A 15 -10.53 30.89 25.16
N GLY A 16 -9.67 30.48 26.10
CA GLY A 16 -9.80 29.22 26.82
C GLY A 16 -10.87 29.33 27.91
N ARG A 17 -11.58 28.22 28.17
CA ARG A 17 -12.44 28.06 29.34
C ARG A 17 -12.10 26.74 30.06
N PRO A 18 -11.86 26.77 31.37
CA PRO A 18 -11.80 25.59 32.22
C PRO A 18 -13.12 25.39 32.97
N TYR A 19 -13.53 24.13 33.16
CA TYR A 19 -14.52 23.69 34.15
C TYR A 19 -13.96 22.38 34.72
N GLY A 20 -13.91 22.08 36.01
CA GLY A 20 -14.62 22.62 37.17
C GLY A 20 -14.95 21.41 38.05
N ARG A 21 -14.28 21.30 39.21
CA ARG A 21 -14.54 20.30 40.26
C ARG A 21 -15.97 20.41 40.77
N GLY A 22 -16.65 19.27 40.94
CA GLY A 22 -17.87 19.15 41.74
C GLY A 22 -17.86 17.78 42.43
N GLY A 23 -17.74 17.78 43.76
CA GLY A 23 -17.77 16.57 44.58
C GLY A 23 -19.18 16.20 45.03
N HIS A 24 -19.37 14.92 45.32
CA HIS A 24 -20.39 14.45 46.27
C HIS A 24 -19.80 13.33 47.15
N ALA A 25 -19.75 13.63 48.45
CA ALA A 25 -19.77 12.65 49.54
C ALA A 25 -21.17 12.00 49.61
N GLY A 26 -21.43 10.83 50.20
CA GLY A 26 -20.64 9.90 51.00
C GLY A 26 -21.60 8.96 51.76
N GLY A 27 -21.06 7.84 52.29
CA GLY A 27 -21.68 6.95 53.28
C GLY A 27 -22.22 5.63 52.69
N ARG A 28 -22.01 4.44 53.24
CA ARG A 28 -21.49 4.00 54.56
C ARG A 28 -20.97 2.55 54.45
N GLY A 29 -19.98 2.22 55.29
CA GLY A 29 -19.92 0.97 56.07
C GLY A 29 -19.23 -0.26 55.47
N GLY A 30 -17.99 -0.53 55.89
CA GLY A 30 -17.45 -1.91 55.95
C GLY A 30 -17.88 -2.62 57.24
N PRO A 31 -17.13 -3.60 57.77
CA PRO A 31 -16.22 -4.57 57.14
C PRO A 31 -16.52 -6.03 57.60
N ARG A 32 -15.84 -7.04 57.05
CA ARG A 32 -15.26 -8.19 57.80
C ARG A 32 -14.71 -9.27 56.85
N GLY A 33 -13.47 -9.69 57.11
CA GLY A 33 -12.83 -10.84 56.47
C GLY A 33 -13.21 -12.18 57.12
N GLY A 34 -12.82 -13.27 56.47
CA GLY A 34 -12.92 -14.63 57.02
C GLY A 34 -12.60 -15.73 55.99
N HIS A 35 -11.60 -16.55 56.32
CA HIS A 35 -10.91 -17.61 55.59
C HIS A 35 -11.71 -18.77 54.92
N ARG A 36 -11.18 -19.22 53.74
CA ARG A 36 -10.84 -20.60 53.24
C ARG A 36 -11.92 -21.72 53.25
N PRO A 37 -11.73 -22.90 52.58
CA PRO A 37 -11.10 -23.26 51.29
C PRO A 37 -11.95 -24.28 50.46
N ARG A 38 -11.40 -24.72 49.30
CA ARG A 38 -11.68 -25.94 48.49
C ARG A 38 -12.78 -25.89 47.41
N GLY A 39 -12.43 -26.43 46.25
CA GLY A 39 -13.40 -27.00 45.30
C GLY A 39 -12.94 -26.97 43.85
N ARG A 40 -12.38 -28.09 43.37
CA ARG A 40 -12.16 -28.36 41.93
C ARG A 40 -13.46 -28.22 41.14
N GLY A 41 -13.38 -27.66 39.94
CA GLY A 41 -14.44 -27.73 38.93
C GLY A 41 -14.21 -26.68 37.85
N GLY A 42 -13.51 -27.05 36.77
CA GLY A 42 -13.46 -26.20 35.58
C GLY A 42 -14.85 -26.12 34.93
N PRO A 43 -15.28 -24.97 34.39
CA PRO A 43 -16.47 -24.93 33.57
C PRO A 43 -16.11 -25.31 32.13
N SER A 44 -16.76 -26.37 31.65
CA SER A 44 -16.91 -26.68 30.23
C SER A 44 -17.61 -25.51 29.55
N TRP A 45 -16.97 -24.95 28.53
CA TRP A 45 -17.59 -23.97 27.64
C TRP A 45 -18.57 -24.69 26.72
N GLU A 46 -19.84 -24.77 27.14
CA GLU A 46 -20.94 -25.08 26.24
C GLU A 46 -21.18 -23.87 25.31
N HIS A 47 -20.73 -24.01 24.07
CA HIS A 47 -21.08 -23.15 22.95
C HIS A 47 -22.60 -23.15 22.75
N THR A 48 -23.27 -22.13 23.26
CA THR A 48 -24.63 -21.79 22.83
C THR A 48 -24.53 -21.00 21.53
N GLY A 49 -24.63 -21.74 20.42
CA GLY A 49 -24.67 -21.21 19.06
C GLY A 49 -25.83 -20.23 18.87
N ARG A 50 -25.56 -19.15 18.15
CA ARG A 50 -26.54 -18.28 17.50
C ARG A 50 -26.16 -18.13 16.03
N PRO A 51 -27.16 -17.95 15.15
CA PRO A 51 -27.22 -18.63 13.86
C PRO A 51 -26.20 -18.07 12.89
N GLY A 52 -25.54 -19.00 12.20
CA GLY A 52 -24.49 -18.73 11.24
C GLY A 52 -24.95 -17.91 10.05
N HIS A 53 -23.96 -17.34 9.38
CA HIS A 53 -24.01 -17.16 7.94
C HIS A 53 -24.36 -18.51 7.32
N GLU A 54 -25.64 -18.73 7.05
CA GLU A 54 -26.06 -19.85 6.20
C GLU A 54 -25.39 -19.68 4.84
N GLU A 55 -24.56 -20.66 4.51
CA GLU A 55 -24.07 -20.95 3.17
C GLU A 55 -25.25 -20.94 2.17
N HIS A 56 -25.49 -19.79 1.56
CA HIS A 56 -26.37 -19.65 0.40
C HIS A 56 -25.67 -20.10 -0.91
N SER A 57 -24.56 -20.82 -0.82
CA SER A 57 -23.81 -21.33 -1.99
C SER A 57 -24.47 -22.51 -2.68
N GLY A 58 -25.53 -23.11 -2.09
CA GLY A 58 -26.14 -24.36 -2.59
C GLY A 58 -27.43 -24.22 -3.42
N ARG A 59 -28.00 -23.02 -3.59
CA ARG A 59 -29.20 -22.84 -4.46
C ARG A 59 -28.81 -22.15 -5.76
N GLY A 60 -29.22 -22.73 -6.89
CA GLY A 60 -29.07 -22.13 -8.20
C GLY A 60 -29.69 -20.73 -8.29
N PRO A 61 -29.30 -19.93 -9.30
CA PRO A 61 -29.78 -18.57 -9.44
C PRO A 61 -31.32 -18.52 -9.57
N ARG A 62 -31.94 -17.54 -8.91
CA ARG A 62 -33.40 -17.32 -8.98
C ARG A 62 -33.78 -16.57 -10.26
N THR A 63 -34.99 -16.78 -10.76
CA THR A 63 -35.53 -16.02 -11.91
C THR A 63 -36.45 -14.89 -11.43
N GLY A 64 -36.78 -13.94 -12.33
CA GLY A 64 -37.83 -12.95 -12.08
C GLY A 64 -37.45 -11.81 -11.14
N LEU A 65 -36.19 -11.37 -11.13
CA LEU A 65 -35.73 -10.24 -10.31
C LEU A 65 -36.56 -8.96 -10.56
N ALA A 66 -36.90 -8.68 -11.81
CA ALA A 66 -37.72 -7.53 -12.18
C ALA A 66 -39.12 -7.56 -11.53
N ASP A 67 -39.80 -8.72 -11.55
CA ASP A 67 -41.10 -8.88 -10.90
C ASP A 67 -41.01 -8.70 -9.38
N GLN A 68 -39.94 -9.22 -8.78
CA GLN A 68 -39.67 -9.08 -7.35
C GLN A 68 -39.45 -7.61 -6.97
N LEU A 69 -38.66 -6.87 -7.76
CA LEU A 69 -38.43 -5.44 -7.54
C LEU A 69 -39.72 -4.63 -7.65
N ARG A 70 -40.54 -4.88 -8.68
CA ARG A 70 -41.87 -4.25 -8.82
C ARG A 70 -42.79 -4.57 -7.65
N SER A 71 -42.78 -5.81 -7.15
CA SER A 71 -43.61 -6.22 -6.01
C SER A 71 -43.21 -5.54 -4.69
N LEU A 72 -41.98 -5.01 -4.61
CA LEU A 72 -41.45 -4.29 -3.46
C LEU A 72 -41.69 -2.77 -3.53
N GLU A 73 -42.29 -2.26 -4.61
CA GLU A 73 -42.61 -0.85 -4.77
C GLU A 73 -43.35 -0.29 -3.55
N GLY A 74 -42.86 0.83 -3.01
CA GLY A 74 -43.44 1.51 -1.85
C GLY A 74 -43.31 0.76 -0.52
N ALA A 75 -42.73 -0.44 -0.49
CA ALA A 75 -42.54 -1.22 0.72
C ALA A 75 -41.40 -0.65 1.59
N GLN A 76 -41.26 -1.13 2.83
CA GLN A 76 -40.18 -0.66 3.70
C GLN A 76 -38.79 -0.99 3.12
N TYR A 77 -37.87 -0.03 3.13
CA TYR A 77 -36.53 -0.13 2.53
C TYR A 77 -35.75 -1.39 2.93
N GLY A 78 -35.86 -1.80 4.20
CA GLY A 78 -35.19 -3.00 4.70
C GLY A 78 -35.58 -4.30 3.98
N ARG A 79 -36.68 -4.31 3.22
CA ARG A 79 -37.11 -5.47 2.43
C ARG A 79 -36.19 -5.78 1.24
N TYR A 80 -35.31 -4.88 0.83
CA TYR A 80 -34.24 -5.23 -0.12
C TYR A 80 -33.40 -6.44 0.35
N LYS A 81 -33.33 -6.70 1.66
CA LYS A 81 -32.64 -7.89 2.22
C LYS A 81 -33.22 -9.21 1.72
N SER A 82 -34.49 -9.30 1.33
CA SER A 82 -35.06 -10.53 0.76
C SER A 82 -34.53 -10.85 -0.64
N LEU A 83 -33.92 -9.87 -1.31
CA LEU A 83 -33.32 -10.03 -2.63
C LEU A 83 -31.87 -10.52 -2.58
N VAL A 84 -31.25 -10.63 -1.39
CA VAL A 84 -29.87 -11.12 -1.26
C VAL A 84 -29.76 -12.52 -1.87
N GLY A 85 -28.68 -12.75 -2.62
CA GLY A 85 -28.44 -13.98 -3.39
C GLY A 85 -28.37 -13.75 -4.90
N ARG A 86 -28.32 -14.87 -5.64
CA ARG A 86 -28.11 -14.89 -7.09
C ARG A 86 -29.42 -14.85 -7.88
N TRP A 87 -29.40 -14.12 -8.99
CA TRP A 87 -30.51 -13.90 -9.91
C TRP A 87 -30.04 -14.02 -11.35
N GLU A 88 -30.77 -14.77 -12.17
CA GLU A 88 -30.52 -14.84 -13.61
C GLU A 88 -30.82 -13.48 -14.24
N LEU A 89 -29.89 -13.01 -15.08
CA LEU A 89 -30.08 -11.83 -15.90
C LEU A 89 -30.49 -12.24 -17.33
N PRO A 90 -31.28 -11.40 -18.01
CA PRO A 90 -31.39 -11.48 -19.46
C PRO A 90 -30.00 -11.50 -20.10
N GLY A 91 -29.77 -12.38 -21.08
CA GLY A 91 -28.46 -12.52 -21.74
C GLY A 91 -27.54 -13.58 -21.14
N GLY A 92 -27.97 -14.35 -20.13
CA GLY A 92 -27.27 -15.55 -19.65
C GLY A 92 -26.19 -15.32 -18.59
N GLY A 93 -26.05 -14.09 -18.10
CA GLY A 93 -25.27 -13.75 -16.91
C GLY A 93 -26.06 -13.90 -15.60
N THR A 94 -25.41 -13.67 -14.47
CA THR A 94 -26.06 -13.69 -13.14
C THR A 94 -25.72 -12.43 -12.36
N LEU A 95 -26.72 -11.82 -11.74
CA LEU A 95 -26.53 -10.77 -10.73
C LEU A 95 -26.60 -11.40 -9.34
N GLU A 96 -25.59 -11.18 -8.53
CA GLU A 96 -25.58 -11.52 -7.12
C GLU A 96 -25.72 -10.27 -6.27
N LEU A 97 -26.81 -10.14 -5.52
CA LEU A 97 -26.90 -9.15 -4.45
C LEU A 97 -26.20 -9.72 -3.22
N VAL A 98 -24.91 -9.44 -3.08
CA VAL A 98 -24.05 -9.93 -1.99
C VAL A 98 -24.52 -9.37 -0.65
N ARG A 99 -24.79 -8.06 -0.61
CA ARG A 99 -25.26 -7.39 0.60
C ARG A 99 -26.24 -6.27 0.24
N ALA A 100 -27.46 -6.36 0.76
CA ALA A 100 -28.44 -5.28 0.66
C ALA A 100 -28.09 -4.11 1.59
N GLN A 101 -28.45 -2.90 1.16
CA GLN A 101 -28.33 -1.68 1.95
C GLN A 101 -29.41 -1.66 3.05
N SER A 102 -29.04 -1.34 4.30
CA SER A 102 -29.99 -1.36 5.43
C SER A 102 -31.01 -0.22 5.41
N ASP A 103 -30.58 0.94 4.92
CA ASP A 103 -31.33 2.19 4.79
C ASP A 103 -30.67 3.08 3.73
N PRO A 104 -31.35 4.08 3.15
CA PRO A 104 -30.80 4.85 2.03
C PRO A 104 -29.50 5.61 2.33
N TYR A 105 -29.18 5.86 3.61
CA TYR A 105 -28.01 6.63 4.03
C TYR A 105 -26.83 5.73 4.48
N ALA A 106 -27.07 4.43 4.63
CA ALA A 106 -26.03 3.44 4.90
C ALA A 106 -25.04 3.32 3.73
N PRO A 107 -23.86 2.71 3.95
CA PRO A 107 -22.98 2.33 2.85
C PRO A 107 -23.74 1.56 1.76
N PRO A 108 -23.48 1.82 0.47
CA PRO A 108 -24.19 1.19 -0.64
C PRO A 108 -24.29 -0.34 -0.53
N ALA A 109 -25.32 -0.89 -1.18
CA ALA A 109 -25.42 -2.32 -1.40
C ALA A 109 -24.21 -2.81 -2.20
N ARG A 110 -23.85 -4.08 -2.02
CA ARG A 110 -22.78 -4.73 -2.77
C ARG A 110 -23.39 -5.73 -3.73
N VAL A 111 -23.05 -5.62 -5.01
CA VAL A 111 -23.48 -6.56 -6.05
C VAL A 111 -22.27 -7.10 -6.81
N ALA A 112 -22.43 -8.31 -7.34
CA ALA A 112 -21.48 -8.92 -8.27
C ALA A 112 -22.23 -9.37 -9.53
N VAL A 113 -21.76 -8.95 -10.70
CA VAL A 113 -22.24 -9.43 -12.00
C VAL A 113 -21.28 -10.49 -12.47
N HIS A 114 -21.80 -11.70 -12.70
CA HIS A 114 -21.05 -12.86 -13.16
C HIS A 114 -21.37 -13.12 -14.64
N VAL A 115 -20.36 -13.02 -15.49
CA VAL A 115 -20.42 -13.29 -16.92
C VAL A 115 -19.66 -14.59 -17.18
N PRO A 116 -20.35 -15.70 -17.55
CA PRO A 116 -19.67 -16.96 -17.85
C PRO A 116 -18.65 -16.82 -18.98
N GLY A 117 -17.57 -17.61 -18.98
CA GLY A 117 -16.50 -17.51 -19.98
C GLY A 117 -16.99 -17.59 -21.43
N ARG A 118 -17.90 -18.53 -21.71
CA ARG A 118 -18.56 -18.67 -23.02
C ARG A 118 -19.27 -17.40 -23.52
N LEU A 119 -19.75 -16.56 -22.59
CA LEU A 119 -20.48 -15.33 -22.88
C LEU A 119 -19.53 -14.12 -22.94
N ALA A 120 -18.51 -14.10 -22.09
CA ALA A 120 -17.45 -13.11 -22.17
C ALA A 120 -16.68 -13.22 -23.50
N GLY A 121 -16.46 -14.45 -23.99
CA GLY A 121 -15.84 -14.70 -25.29
C GLY A 121 -14.41 -14.17 -25.42
N LEU A 122 -13.74 -13.96 -24.28
CA LEU A 122 -12.38 -13.42 -24.22
C LEU A 122 -11.38 -14.48 -24.73
N PRO A 123 -10.55 -14.16 -25.73
CA PRO A 123 -9.49 -15.05 -26.20
C PRO A 123 -8.55 -15.46 -25.07
N GLY A 124 -8.14 -16.74 -25.05
CA GLY A 124 -7.24 -17.30 -24.03
C GLY A 124 -5.92 -16.52 -23.88
N GLU A 125 -5.41 -15.96 -24.97
CA GLU A 125 -4.21 -15.10 -25.00
C GLU A 125 -4.31 -13.85 -24.11
N LEU A 126 -5.51 -13.47 -23.67
CA LEU A 126 -5.72 -12.32 -22.78
C LEU A 126 -5.73 -12.69 -21.29
N TRP A 127 -5.77 -13.98 -20.92
CA TRP A 127 -6.00 -14.40 -19.53
C TRP A 127 -5.32 -15.73 -19.11
N ASP A 128 -4.54 -16.36 -19.99
CA ASP A 128 -3.84 -17.61 -19.70
C ASP A 128 -2.82 -17.49 -18.55
N THR A 129 -2.16 -16.33 -18.38
CA THR A 129 -1.26 -16.06 -17.26
C THR A 129 -1.88 -15.17 -16.18
N ALA A 130 -1.36 -15.22 -14.94
CA ALA A 130 -1.81 -14.36 -13.85
C ALA A 130 -1.64 -12.87 -14.16
N THR A 131 -0.50 -12.51 -14.78
CA THR A 131 -0.22 -11.14 -15.26
C THR A 131 -1.29 -10.66 -16.23
N ARG A 132 -1.62 -11.49 -17.23
CA ARG A 132 -2.62 -11.15 -18.24
C ARG A 132 -4.02 -11.04 -17.65
N ARG A 133 -4.39 -11.92 -16.71
CA ARG A 133 -5.66 -11.81 -15.96
C ARG A 133 -5.77 -10.49 -15.20
N ARG A 134 -4.72 -10.10 -14.49
CA ARG A 134 -4.69 -8.83 -13.75
C ARG A 134 -4.80 -7.63 -14.68
N ALA A 135 -4.05 -7.63 -15.79
CA ALA A 135 -4.11 -6.57 -16.79
C ALA A 135 -5.51 -6.48 -17.44
N LEU A 136 -6.07 -7.62 -17.86
CA LEU A 136 -7.39 -7.69 -18.47
C LEU A 136 -8.47 -7.24 -17.49
N ALA A 137 -8.44 -7.70 -16.24
CA ALA A 137 -9.37 -7.26 -15.20
C ALA A 137 -9.33 -5.73 -15.01
N SER A 138 -8.13 -5.14 -14.98
CA SER A 138 -7.96 -3.68 -14.89
C SER A 138 -8.53 -2.96 -16.10
N TYR A 139 -8.35 -3.50 -17.30
CA TYR A 139 -8.96 -2.95 -18.51
C TYR A 139 -10.50 -3.02 -18.45
N LEU A 140 -11.06 -4.20 -18.16
CA LEU A 140 -12.51 -4.44 -18.14
C LEU A 140 -13.23 -3.56 -17.11
N VAL A 141 -12.66 -3.40 -15.91
CA VAL A 141 -13.27 -2.54 -14.87
C VAL A 141 -13.28 -1.07 -15.28
N ARG A 142 -12.27 -0.60 -16.02
CA ARG A 142 -12.22 0.77 -16.57
C ARG A 142 -13.24 0.96 -17.68
N GLN A 143 -13.45 -0.04 -18.52
CA GLN A 143 -14.55 -0.04 -19.50
C GLN A 143 -15.91 0.03 -18.78
N ALA A 144 -16.12 -0.79 -17.75
CA ALA A 144 -17.36 -0.78 -16.98
C ALA A 144 -17.60 0.58 -16.31
N ALA A 145 -16.56 1.20 -15.75
CA ALA A 145 -16.66 2.55 -15.17
C ALA A 145 -16.96 3.64 -16.22
N ARG A 146 -16.49 3.46 -17.46
CA ARG A 146 -16.84 4.36 -18.58
C ARG A 146 -18.31 4.24 -18.94
N GLU A 147 -18.82 3.02 -19.09
CA GLU A 147 -20.24 2.76 -19.41
C GLU A 147 -21.18 3.23 -18.29
N LEU A 148 -20.72 3.18 -17.03
CA LEU A 148 -21.51 3.57 -15.85
C LEU A 148 -21.34 5.04 -15.42
N ARG A 149 -20.55 5.85 -16.13
CA ARG A 149 -20.20 7.23 -15.71
C ARG A 149 -21.42 8.13 -15.47
N GLY A 150 -22.54 7.90 -16.16
CA GLY A 150 -23.78 8.67 -16.01
C GLY A 150 -24.64 8.28 -14.79
N GLU A 151 -24.37 7.13 -14.18
CA GLU A 151 -25.27 6.49 -13.22
C GLU A 151 -24.71 6.58 -11.80
N LYS A 152 -24.96 7.71 -11.12
CA LYS A 152 -24.38 8.02 -9.80
C LYS A 152 -24.68 6.98 -8.69
N ALA A 153 -25.75 6.21 -8.87
CA ALA A 153 -26.12 5.14 -7.95
C ALA A 153 -25.17 3.93 -8.04
N LEU A 154 -24.50 3.74 -9.19
CA LEU A 154 -23.59 2.63 -9.46
C LEU A 154 -22.15 3.12 -9.30
N ARG A 155 -21.42 2.52 -8.36
CA ARG A 155 -20.05 2.93 -8.00
C ARG A 155 -19.10 1.77 -8.24
N VAL A 156 -18.24 1.92 -9.23
CA VAL A 156 -17.19 0.96 -9.57
C VAL A 156 -15.85 1.50 -9.11
N ASP A 157 -15.06 0.67 -8.44
CA ASP A 157 -13.65 0.95 -8.19
C ASP A 157 -12.80 0.57 -9.42
N ALA A 158 -12.43 1.56 -10.23
CA ALA A 158 -11.67 1.35 -11.46
C ALA A 158 -10.15 1.56 -11.31
N GLY A 159 -9.70 2.00 -10.13
CA GLY A 159 -8.30 2.32 -9.85
C GLY A 159 -7.73 3.56 -10.53
N GLY A 160 -6.48 3.86 -10.17
CA GLY A 160 -5.69 5.01 -10.64
C GLY A 160 -4.82 4.69 -11.86
N GLN A 161 -3.57 5.16 -11.86
CA GLN A 161 -2.62 4.91 -12.95
C GLN A 161 -1.96 3.53 -12.84
N GLU A 162 -1.90 2.97 -11.64
CA GLU A 162 -1.34 1.66 -11.33
C GLU A 162 -2.33 0.53 -11.68
N VAL A 163 -1.78 -0.56 -12.21
CA VAL A 163 -2.49 -1.79 -12.54
C VAL A 163 -2.39 -2.76 -11.35
N LEU A 164 -3.24 -2.53 -10.35
CA LEU A 164 -3.33 -3.37 -9.16
C LEU A 164 -4.33 -4.51 -9.37
N GLU A 165 -4.09 -5.66 -8.73
CA GLU A 165 -5.11 -6.70 -8.60
C GLU A 165 -6.19 -6.24 -7.61
N ARG A 166 -7.47 -6.25 -8.03
CA ARG A 166 -8.58 -5.65 -7.29
C ARG A 166 -9.77 -6.57 -7.21
N SER A 167 -10.56 -6.43 -6.15
CA SER A 167 -11.81 -7.19 -6.00
C SER A 167 -12.93 -6.76 -6.96
N SER A 168 -12.85 -5.54 -7.48
CA SER A 168 -13.87 -4.93 -8.35
C SER A 168 -14.00 -5.62 -9.71
N CYS A 169 -12.95 -6.27 -10.21
CA CYS A 169 -13.07 -7.14 -11.37
C CYS A 169 -12.07 -8.30 -11.30
N THR A 170 -12.54 -9.51 -11.59
CA THR A 170 -11.71 -10.71 -11.63
C THR A 170 -12.00 -11.51 -12.89
N VAL A 171 -10.97 -12.07 -13.50
CA VAL A 171 -11.06 -12.98 -14.65
C VAL A 171 -10.61 -14.37 -14.19
N SER A 172 -11.41 -15.39 -14.48
CA SER A 172 -11.13 -16.79 -14.16
C SER A 172 -10.00 -17.34 -15.04
N GLY A 173 -9.06 -18.05 -14.44
CA GLY A 173 -8.02 -18.80 -15.16
C GLY A 173 -8.52 -20.11 -15.77
N ASP A 174 -9.75 -20.55 -15.47
CA ASP A 174 -10.29 -21.82 -15.97
C ASP A 174 -10.96 -21.67 -17.34
N ASP A 175 -11.75 -20.62 -17.52
CA ASP A 175 -12.61 -20.44 -18.70
C ASP A 175 -12.73 -18.98 -19.17
N GLY A 176 -12.01 -18.04 -18.55
CA GLY A 176 -12.13 -16.61 -18.85
C GLY A 176 -13.42 -15.97 -18.34
N ALA A 177 -14.18 -16.61 -17.44
CA ALA A 177 -15.34 -16.00 -16.81
C ALA A 177 -14.96 -14.71 -16.06
N VAL A 178 -15.84 -13.72 -16.11
CA VAL A 178 -15.59 -12.39 -15.53
C VAL A 178 -16.58 -12.13 -14.41
N THR A 179 -16.08 -11.66 -13.27
CA THR A 179 -16.92 -11.13 -12.19
C THR A 179 -16.61 -9.65 -12.00
N LEU A 180 -17.63 -8.80 -12.15
CA LEU A 180 -17.58 -7.36 -11.86
C LEU A 180 -18.30 -7.09 -10.54
N ARG A 181 -17.62 -6.51 -9.56
CA ARG A 181 -18.19 -6.11 -8.27
C ARG A 181 -18.29 -4.60 -8.17
N LEU A 182 -19.39 -4.12 -7.62
CA LEU A 182 -19.66 -2.69 -7.50
C LEU A 182 -20.61 -2.37 -6.35
N GLY A 183 -20.56 -1.11 -5.91
CA GLY A 183 -21.53 -0.54 -4.99
C GLY A 183 -22.78 -0.07 -5.72
N VAL A 184 -23.96 -0.32 -5.15
CA VAL A 184 -25.25 0.18 -5.64
C VAL A 184 -25.97 0.93 -4.52
N ALA A 185 -26.17 2.23 -4.66
CA ALA A 185 -27.08 2.98 -3.81
C ALA A 185 -28.51 2.60 -4.22
N LEU A 186 -29.15 1.71 -3.46
CA LEU A 186 -30.45 1.17 -3.85
C LEU A 186 -31.51 2.29 -3.84
N PRO A 187 -32.36 2.39 -4.87
CA PRO A 187 -33.34 3.48 -4.97
C PRO A 187 -34.39 3.45 -3.86
N GLY A 188 -34.78 4.64 -3.40
CA GLY A 188 -35.86 4.79 -2.43
C GLY A 188 -36.23 6.24 -2.14
N HIS A 189 -37.49 6.46 -1.75
CA HIS A 189 -38.02 7.74 -1.30
C HIS A 189 -38.18 7.72 0.21
N GLY A 190 -37.22 8.32 0.92
CA GLY A 190 -37.13 8.18 2.38
C GLY A 190 -36.96 6.70 2.74
N ARG A 191 -37.82 6.15 3.59
CA ARG A 191 -37.73 4.74 4.02
C ARG A 191 -38.57 3.77 3.17
N ARG A 192 -38.99 4.18 1.98
CA ARG A 192 -39.75 3.35 1.05
C ARG A 192 -38.93 3.02 -0.19
N ILE A 193 -39.05 1.78 -0.65
CA ILE A 193 -38.40 1.26 -1.85
C ILE A 193 -38.99 1.95 -3.09
N ASP A 194 -38.11 2.37 -3.99
CA ASP A 194 -38.45 2.71 -5.38
C ASP A 194 -38.07 1.49 -6.24
N GLY A 195 -39.03 0.60 -6.44
CA GLY A 195 -38.86 -0.68 -7.10
C GLY A 195 -38.68 -0.53 -8.61
N TYR A 196 -39.31 0.48 -9.21
CA TYR A 196 -39.19 0.75 -10.64
C TYR A 196 -37.80 1.27 -11.01
N GLU A 197 -37.25 2.21 -10.26
CA GLU A 197 -35.89 2.68 -10.49
C GLU A 197 -34.86 1.59 -10.16
N ALA A 198 -35.12 0.77 -9.14
CA ALA A 198 -34.25 -0.37 -8.82
C ALA A 198 -34.25 -1.42 -9.94
N GLU A 199 -35.41 -1.70 -10.54
CA GLU A 199 -35.52 -2.53 -11.74
C GLU A 199 -34.73 -1.93 -12.90
N ARG A 200 -34.89 -0.63 -13.19
CA ARG A 200 -34.14 0.06 -14.24
C ARG A 200 -32.63 -0.11 -14.04
N LEU A 201 -32.14 0.15 -12.84
CA LEU A 201 -30.72 0.06 -12.53
C LEU A 201 -30.18 -1.38 -12.61
N LEU A 202 -30.83 -2.34 -11.94
CA LEU A 202 -30.30 -3.70 -11.77
C LEU A 202 -30.62 -4.63 -12.93
N CYS A 203 -31.74 -4.42 -13.63
CA CYS A 203 -32.23 -5.31 -14.69
C CYS A 203 -32.06 -4.73 -16.11
N GLN A 204 -31.72 -3.45 -16.25
CA GLN A 204 -31.57 -2.82 -17.58
C GLN A 204 -30.22 -2.14 -17.75
N VAL A 205 -29.86 -1.20 -16.87
CA VAL A 205 -28.61 -0.42 -16.96
C VAL A 205 -27.40 -1.31 -16.72
N LEU A 206 -27.36 -1.99 -15.56
CA LEU A 206 -26.21 -2.79 -15.17
C LEU A 206 -25.95 -3.97 -16.13
N PRO A 207 -26.96 -4.73 -16.60
CA PRO A 207 -26.74 -5.76 -17.62
C PRO A 207 -26.19 -5.17 -18.91
N ARG A 208 -26.77 -4.09 -19.45
CA ARG A 208 -26.26 -3.45 -20.69
C ARG A 208 -24.81 -2.98 -20.55
N ALA A 209 -24.46 -2.37 -19.42
CA ALA A 209 -23.09 -1.95 -19.15
C ALA A 209 -22.14 -3.16 -19.08
N ALA A 210 -22.56 -4.27 -18.46
CA ALA A 210 -21.79 -5.50 -18.44
C ALA A 210 -21.61 -6.12 -19.83
N GLU A 211 -22.63 -6.08 -20.70
CA GLU A 211 -22.51 -6.54 -22.08
C GLU A 211 -21.51 -5.71 -22.88
N ALA A 212 -21.57 -4.38 -22.76
CA ALA A 212 -20.68 -3.46 -23.47
C ALA A 212 -19.23 -3.47 -22.94
N ALA A 213 -19.03 -3.76 -21.65
CA ALA A 213 -17.72 -3.66 -21.01
C ALA A 213 -17.00 -5.00 -20.79
N LEU A 214 -17.72 -6.13 -20.74
CA LEU A 214 -17.16 -7.42 -20.30
C LEU A 214 -17.16 -8.51 -21.39
N ARG A 215 -17.74 -8.24 -22.57
CA ARG A 215 -17.75 -9.18 -23.70
C ARG A 215 -16.78 -8.74 -24.78
N HIS A 216 -15.92 -9.66 -25.23
CA HIS A 216 -14.90 -9.40 -26.24
C HIS A 216 -15.44 -8.74 -27.52
N GLU A 217 -16.62 -9.16 -27.99
CA GLU A 217 -17.26 -8.60 -29.19
C GLU A 217 -17.58 -7.10 -29.11
N ALA A 218 -17.73 -6.56 -27.89
CA ALA A 218 -18.00 -5.16 -27.65
C ALA A 218 -16.72 -4.33 -27.38
N LEU A 219 -15.58 -5.00 -27.20
CA LEU A 219 -14.30 -4.34 -26.90
C LEU A 219 -13.56 -3.96 -28.19
N ASP A 220 -12.77 -2.90 -28.11
CA ASP A 220 -11.72 -2.66 -29.11
C ASP A 220 -10.60 -3.69 -28.90
N ALA A 221 -10.50 -4.64 -29.83
CA ALA A 221 -9.53 -5.72 -29.80
C ALA A 221 -8.07 -5.24 -29.79
N ARG A 222 -7.77 -4.07 -30.39
CA ARG A 222 -6.42 -3.49 -30.38
C ARG A 222 -6.14 -2.81 -29.05
N GLU A 223 -7.12 -2.13 -28.47
CA GLU A 223 -6.98 -1.45 -27.19
C GLU A 223 -6.73 -2.44 -26.04
N VAL A 224 -7.55 -3.50 -25.95
CA VAL A 224 -7.40 -4.53 -24.91
C VAL A 224 -6.07 -5.28 -25.03
N ARG A 225 -5.67 -5.64 -26.26
CA ARG A 225 -4.40 -6.30 -26.52
C ARG A 225 -3.23 -5.42 -26.07
N ARG A 226 -3.17 -4.17 -26.53
CA ARG A 226 -2.14 -3.21 -26.13
C ARG A 226 -2.07 -3.06 -24.61
N PHE A 227 -3.20 -3.01 -23.92
CA PHE A 227 -3.22 -2.90 -22.47
C PHE A 227 -2.56 -4.10 -21.78
N VAL A 228 -2.94 -5.31 -22.20
CA VAL A 228 -2.40 -6.57 -21.66
C VAL A 228 -0.90 -6.69 -21.95
N GLU A 229 -0.50 -6.45 -23.20
CA GLU A 229 0.90 -6.51 -23.65
C GLU A 229 1.79 -5.49 -22.91
N THR A 230 1.31 -4.26 -22.68
CA THR A 230 2.06 -3.23 -21.92
C THR A 230 2.38 -3.68 -20.50
N VAL A 231 1.42 -4.32 -19.82
CA VAL A 231 1.62 -4.81 -18.46
C VAL A 231 2.55 -6.03 -18.47
N GLU A 232 2.41 -6.92 -19.45
CA GLU A 232 3.30 -8.08 -19.59
C GLU A 232 4.75 -7.68 -19.88
N ASP A 233 4.98 -6.66 -20.72
CA ASP A 233 6.31 -6.08 -20.94
C ASP A 233 6.89 -5.45 -19.66
N SER A 234 6.07 -4.75 -18.86
CA SER A 234 6.49 -4.18 -17.57
C SER A 234 6.91 -5.26 -16.57
N VAL A 235 6.13 -6.35 -16.48
CA VAL A 235 6.48 -7.51 -15.64
C VAL A 235 7.76 -8.19 -16.14
N ALA A 236 7.86 -8.48 -17.44
CA ALA A 236 9.05 -9.10 -18.03
C ALA A 236 10.31 -8.26 -17.80
N LEU A 237 10.22 -6.94 -17.96
CA LEU A 237 11.31 -6.01 -17.70
C LEU A 237 11.74 -6.05 -16.23
N ARG A 238 10.78 -6.09 -15.29
CA ARG A 238 11.05 -6.17 -13.85
C ARG A 238 11.73 -7.50 -13.47
N GLU A 239 11.25 -8.62 -14.02
CA GLU A 239 11.81 -9.96 -13.79
C GLU A 239 13.22 -10.12 -14.38
N ALA A 240 13.56 -9.37 -15.44
CA ALA A 240 14.89 -9.37 -16.02
C ALA A 240 15.95 -8.65 -15.15
N LEU A 241 15.53 -7.72 -14.26
CA LEU A 241 16.46 -6.86 -13.52
C LEU A 241 17.53 -7.63 -12.71
N PRO A 242 17.20 -8.71 -11.95
CA PRO A 242 18.20 -9.48 -11.22
C PRO A 242 19.27 -10.12 -12.11
N GLY A 243 18.86 -10.69 -13.24
CA GLY A 243 19.79 -11.29 -14.20
C GLY A 243 20.73 -10.29 -14.87
N LEU A 244 20.38 -9.00 -14.84
CA LEU A 244 21.18 -7.90 -15.37
C LEU A 244 22.00 -7.18 -14.29
N GLY A 245 21.92 -7.61 -13.01
CA GLY A 245 22.56 -6.91 -11.90
C GLY A 245 21.99 -5.51 -11.66
N LEU A 246 20.71 -5.30 -11.99
CA LEU A 246 20.01 -4.01 -11.87
C LEU A 246 18.97 -4.05 -10.76
N VAL A 247 18.78 -2.93 -10.06
CA VAL A 247 17.70 -2.75 -9.07
C VAL A 247 16.50 -2.01 -9.64
N ALA A 248 16.73 -1.24 -10.71
CA ALA A 248 15.67 -0.54 -11.43
C ALA A 248 16.08 -0.24 -12.88
N PHE A 249 15.10 0.09 -13.71
CA PHE A 249 15.27 0.52 -15.09
C PHE A 249 14.33 1.67 -15.42
N VAL A 250 14.83 2.67 -16.15
CA VAL A 250 14.06 3.83 -16.62
C VAL A 250 14.17 3.95 -18.14
N ALA A 251 13.11 3.62 -18.88
CA ALA A 251 13.12 3.66 -20.34
C ALA A 251 13.41 5.07 -20.91
N ASP A 252 14.17 5.13 -22.00
CA ASP A 252 14.31 6.35 -22.79
C ASP A 252 12.94 6.78 -23.34
N GLY A 253 12.63 8.07 -23.24
CA GLY A 253 11.34 8.63 -23.63
C GLY A 253 10.27 8.63 -22.52
N ALA A 254 10.54 8.02 -21.36
CA ALA A 254 9.63 8.04 -20.22
C ALA A 254 9.27 9.47 -19.77
N VAL A 255 8.03 9.66 -19.29
CA VAL A 255 7.55 10.93 -18.72
C VAL A 255 7.38 10.76 -17.22
N LEU A 256 8.44 11.10 -16.48
CA LEU A 256 8.47 11.00 -15.02
C LEU A 256 7.63 12.06 -14.29
N PRO A 257 7.62 13.36 -14.68
CA PRO A 257 6.85 14.35 -13.95
C PRO A 257 5.35 14.12 -14.12
N ARG A 258 4.60 14.29 -13.02
CA ARG A 258 3.14 14.19 -12.99
C ARG A 258 2.50 15.55 -13.27
N ARG A 259 1.22 15.54 -13.66
CA ARG A 259 0.47 16.73 -14.07
C ARG A 259 0.37 17.76 -12.95
N SER A 260 0.19 17.30 -11.72
CA SER A 260 0.25 18.14 -10.51
C SER A 260 0.46 17.27 -9.27
N GLY A 261 0.62 17.90 -8.09
CA GLY A 261 0.72 17.16 -6.82
C GLY A 261 -0.55 16.42 -6.37
N VAL A 262 -1.68 16.59 -7.08
CA VAL A 262 -2.97 15.93 -6.77
C VAL A 262 -3.56 15.18 -7.98
N ASP A 263 -2.85 15.17 -9.11
CA ASP A 263 -3.28 14.50 -10.34
C ASP A 263 -2.10 13.70 -10.86
N ASP A 264 -2.16 12.41 -10.61
CA ASP A 264 -1.08 11.49 -10.94
C ASP A 264 -1.03 11.17 -12.43
N ARG A 265 -1.76 11.82 -13.35
CA ARG A 265 -1.53 11.61 -14.80
C ARG A 265 -0.19 12.23 -15.23
N PRO A 266 0.42 11.80 -16.35
CA PRO A 266 1.68 12.41 -16.82
C PRO A 266 1.51 13.91 -17.09
N ALA A 267 2.59 14.66 -16.82
CA ALA A 267 2.69 16.03 -17.24
C ALA A 267 2.60 16.14 -18.77
N ALA A 268 2.04 17.24 -19.26
CA ALA A 268 1.88 17.51 -20.68
C ALA A 268 2.30 18.96 -21.01
N GLY A 269 2.72 19.18 -22.26
CA GLY A 269 3.09 20.50 -22.78
C GLY A 269 4.56 20.62 -23.16
N ALA A 270 4.93 21.77 -23.75
CA ALA A 270 6.25 21.99 -24.34
C ALA A 270 7.43 21.99 -23.34
N GLY A 271 7.16 22.16 -22.04
CA GLY A 271 8.18 22.15 -20.99
C GLY A 271 8.49 20.77 -20.41
N VAL A 272 7.79 19.72 -20.84
CA VAL A 272 8.05 18.35 -20.36
C VAL A 272 9.29 17.81 -21.07
N VAL A 273 10.27 17.39 -20.29
CA VAL A 273 11.51 16.78 -20.79
C VAL A 273 11.37 15.25 -20.67
N PRO A 274 11.30 14.51 -21.80
CA PRO A 274 11.34 13.05 -21.76
C PRO A 274 12.68 12.58 -21.21
N PHE A 275 12.64 11.48 -20.46
CA PHE A 275 13.83 10.90 -19.87
C PHE A 275 14.80 10.43 -20.97
N ALA A 276 16.10 10.65 -20.75
CA ALA A 276 17.14 10.24 -21.67
C ALA A 276 18.35 9.77 -20.86
N SER A 277 18.75 8.52 -21.08
CA SER A 277 19.76 7.84 -20.29
C SER A 277 21.17 8.37 -20.55
N PRO A 278 22.03 8.46 -19.53
CA PRO A 278 23.44 8.73 -19.75
C PRO A 278 24.10 7.51 -20.41
N GLY A 279 25.04 7.74 -21.32
CA GLY A 279 25.61 6.67 -22.15
C GLY A 279 26.24 5.53 -21.35
N GLN A 280 26.79 5.81 -20.16
CA GLN A 280 27.46 4.87 -19.28
C GLN A 280 26.49 3.92 -18.55
N LEU A 281 25.24 4.34 -18.34
CA LEU A 281 24.21 3.54 -17.65
C LEU A 281 23.15 3.02 -18.63
N ARG A 282 23.37 3.19 -19.94
CA ARG A 282 22.43 2.76 -20.96
C ARG A 282 22.48 1.24 -21.11
N VAL A 283 21.32 0.61 -20.96
CA VAL A 283 21.12 -0.84 -21.13
C VAL A 283 19.96 -1.06 -22.10
N THR A 284 20.02 -2.13 -22.89
CA THR A 284 18.94 -2.57 -23.78
C THR A 284 18.40 -3.91 -23.28
N VAL A 285 17.07 -4.02 -23.16
CA VAL A 285 16.37 -5.22 -22.72
C VAL A 285 15.39 -5.64 -23.82
N GLU A 286 15.38 -6.91 -24.18
CA GLU A 286 14.41 -7.47 -25.12
C GLU A 286 13.12 -7.83 -24.36
N LEU A 287 12.01 -7.20 -24.75
CA LEU A 287 10.69 -7.43 -24.18
C LEU A 287 9.80 -8.22 -25.16
N PRO A 288 8.84 -9.02 -24.65
CA PRO A 288 8.04 -9.91 -25.48
C PRO A 288 7.20 -9.19 -26.55
N HIS A 289 6.74 -7.95 -26.30
CA HIS A 289 5.87 -7.23 -27.22
C HIS A 289 6.49 -5.93 -27.74
N ALA A 290 7.09 -5.12 -26.87
CA ALA A 290 7.77 -3.89 -27.25
C ALA A 290 9.11 -4.13 -27.99
N GLY A 291 9.65 -5.36 -27.95
CA GLY A 291 10.96 -5.71 -28.50
C GLY A 291 12.11 -5.05 -27.73
N ALA A 292 13.15 -4.62 -28.44
CA ALA A 292 14.33 -3.99 -27.86
C ALA A 292 14.00 -2.61 -27.25
N VAL A 293 14.01 -2.50 -25.93
CA VAL A 293 13.81 -1.25 -25.19
C VAL A 293 15.13 -0.80 -24.57
N THR A 294 15.50 0.47 -24.80
CA THR A 294 16.72 1.07 -24.25
C THR A 294 16.39 2.07 -23.16
N GLY A 295 17.18 2.10 -22.10
CA GLY A 295 16.97 2.98 -20.96
C GLY A 295 18.13 2.95 -19.97
N MET A 296 17.96 3.61 -18.84
CA MET A 296 18.97 3.72 -17.79
C MET A 296 18.78 2.55 -16.84
N GLY A 297 19.78 1.67 -16.77
CA GLY A 297 19.88 0.66 -15.72
C GLY A 297 20.47 1.27 -14.45
N VAL A 298 19.78 1.09 -13.32
CA VAL A 298 20.32 1.40 -12.00
C VAL A 298 20.92 0.11 -11.45
N PRO A 299 22.26 -0.01 -11.30
CA PRO A 299 22.88 -1.24 -10.86
C PRO A 299 22.66 -1.53 -9.37
N GLU A 300 22.89 -2.78 -8.96
CA GLU A 300 23.08 -3.13 -7.56
C GLU A 300 24.22 -2.30 -6.93
N GLY A 301 24.13 -2.06 -5.61
CA GLY A 301 25.08 -1.25 -4.86
C GLY A 301 24.48 0.02 -4.25
N VAL A 302 25.35 0.97 -3.93
CA VAL A 302 25.02 2.29 -3.38
C VAL A 302 24.97 3.32 -4.51
N ASN A 303 23.77 3.73 -4.90
CA ASN A 303 23.55 4.67 -6.00
C ASN A 303 23.11 6.03 -5.46
N LEU A 304 23.80 7.09 -5.84
CA LEU A 304 23.43 8.46 -5.48
C LEU A 304 22.76 9.17 -6.65
N VAL A 305 21.70 9.91 -6.36
CA VAL A 305 21.06 10.87 -7.27
C VAL A 305 21.28 12.27 -6.70
N VAL A 306 22.17 13.03 -7.34
CA VAL A 306 22.62 14.36 -6.90
C VAL A 306 22.16 15.46 -7.86
N GLY A 307 22.40 16.72 -7.51
CA GLY A 307 22.07 17.88 -8.35
C GLY A 307 21.36 19.00 -7.59
N GLY A 308 21.17 20.15 -8.25
CA GLY A 308 20.52 21.33 -7.65
C GLY A 308 19.07 21.08 -7.24
N GLY A 309 18.52 21.96 -6.39
CA GLY A 309 17.08 21.99 -6.09
C GLY A 309 16.27 22.25 -7.35
N PHE A 310 15.17 21.54 -7.56
CA PHE A 310 14.29 21.63 -8.74
C PHE A 310 14.82 21.07 -10.06
N HIS A 311 15.93 20.31 -10.07
CA HIS A 311 16.46 19.68 -11.30
C HIS A 311 15.90 18.26 -11.59
N GLY A 312 14.96 17.75 -10.78
CA GLY A 312 14.26 16.48 -11.04
C GLY A 312 14.70 15.26 -10.22
N LYS A 313 15.50 15.43 -9.15
CA LYS A 313 15.97 14.33 -8.28
C LYS A 313 14.82 13.52 -7.66
N SER A 314 13.95 14.18 -6.88
CA SER A 314 12.80 13.51 -6.26
C SER A 314 11.79 13.02 -7.29
N THR A 315 11.73 13.63 -8.48
CA THR A 315 10.89 13.12 -9.59
C THR A 315 11.40 11.77 -10.09
N LEU A 316 12.72 11.62 -10.27
CA LEU A 316 13.34 10.34 -10.61
C LEU A 316 13.10 9.31 -9.48
N LEU A 317 13.37 9.68 -8.22
CA LEU A 317 13.20 8.76 -7.09
C LEU A 317 11.75 8.29 -6.94
N ARG A 318 10.76 9.18 -7.10
CA ARG A 318 9.33 8.81 -7.09
C ARG A 318 8.93 7.87 -8.24
N ALA A 319 9.57 8.00 -9.40
CA ALA A 319 9.35 7.07 -10.50
C ALA A 319 9.92 5.67 -10.16
N LEU A 320 11.09 5.60 -9.51
CA LEU A 320 11.62 4.34 -9.01
C LEU A 320 10.76 3.76 -7.88
N GLU A 321 10.24 4.61 -7.00
CA GLU A 321 9.36 4.23 -5.90
C GLU A 321 8.07 3.58 -6.40
N THR A 322 7.45 4.15 -7.43
CA THR A 322 6.22 3.63 -8.06
C THR A 322 6.50 2.52 -9.08
N GLY A 323 7.74 2.36 -9.56
CA GLY A 323 8.12 1.30 -10.50
C GLY A 323 7.99 -0.15 -9.99
N ILE A 324 7.68 -0.32 -8.70
CA ILE A 324 7.23 -1.60 -8.14
C ILE A 324 5.85 -2.02 -8.67
N TRP A 325 5.06 -1.07 -9.16
CA TRP A 325 3.75 -1.27 -9.74
C TRP A 325 3.83 -1.17 -11.26
N ASP A 326 2.99 -1.93 -11.95
CA ASP A 326 2.80 -1.73 -13.39
C ASP A 326 1.85 -0.55 -13.62
N HIS A 327 2.04 0.20 -14.69
CA HIS A 327 1.22 1.36 -15.02
C HIS A 327 0.41 1.15 -16.29
N VAL A 328 -0.73 1.85 -16.40
CA VAL A 328 -1.57 1.81 -17.61
C VAL A 328 -0.82 2.34 -18.84
N PRO A 329 -1.16 1.89 -20.06
CA PRO A 329 -0.56 2.42 -21.28
C PRO A 329 -0.72 3.95 -21.39
N GLY A 330 0.37 4.64 -21.74
CA GLY A 330 0.39 6.10 -21.86
C GLY A 330 0.51 6.85 -20.53
N ASP A 331 0.83 6.16 -19.43
CA ASP A 331 1.16 6.77 -18.14
C ASP A 331 2.47 7.57 -18.17
N GLY A 332 3.39 7.19 -19.05
CA GLY A 332 4.75 7.71 -19.13
C GLY A 332 5.75 6.92 -18.26
N ARG A 333 5.28 6.07 -17.34
CA ARG A 333 6.11 5.22 -16.46
C ARG A 333 5.88 3.71 -16.69
N GLU A 334 5.15 3.31 -17.73
CA GLU A 334 4.83 1.90 -17.99
C GLU A 334 6.07 0.98 -18.11
N LEU A 335 7.20 1.53 -18.57
CA LEU A 335 8.50 0.85 -18.64
C LEU A 335 9.55 1.49 -17.70
N VAL A 336 9.07 2.04 -16.58
CA VAL A 336 9.91 2.45 -15.44
C VAL A 336 9.64 1.47 -14.32
N VAL A 337 10.58 0.56 -14.08
CA VAL A 337 10.39 -0.55 -13.15
C VAL A 337 11.49 -0.61 -12.10
N SER A 338 11.11 -1.04 -10.91
CA SER A 338 12.02 -1.35 -9.80
C SER A 338 11.77 -2.77 -9.33
N ARG A 339 12.77 -3.40 -8.72
CA ARG A 339 12.62 -4.73 -8.11
C ARG A 339 11.43 -4.76 -7.15
N HIS A 340 10.74 -5.90 -7.10
CA HIS A 340 9.54 -6.03 -6.27
C HIS A 340 9.84 -5.86 -4.77
N GLU A 341 11.07 -6.13 -4.35
CA GLU A 341 11.59 -5.98 -2.97
C GLU A 341 12.12 -4.58 -2.65
N THR A 342 11.71 -3.57 -3.43
CA THR A 342 12.07 -2.16 -3.22
C THR A 342 11.16 -1.50 -2.19
N VAL A 343 11.76 -0.89 -1.17
CA VAL A 343 11.08 -0.17 -0.08
C VAL A 343 11.60 1.26 0.04
N LYS A 344 10.70 2.24 0.05
CA LYS A 344 11.01 3.65 0.34
C LYS A 344 10.99 3.88 1.85
N LEU A 345 12.04 4.50 2.36
CA LEU A 345 12.18 4.85 3.77
C LEU A 345 12.22 6.37 3.95
N ARG A 346 11.71 6.82 5.10
CA ARG A 346 11.75 8.21 5.57
C ARG A 346 11.68 8.26 7.09
N ALA A 347 11.95 9.42 7.67
CA ALA A 347 11.72 9.65 9.10
C ALA A 347 10.22 9.76 9.42
N GLU A 348 9.83 9.23 10.57
CA GLU A 348 8.44 9.20 11.04
C GLU A 348 8.37 9.51 12.54
N ASP A 349 8.53 10.78 12.88
CA ASP A 349 8.53 11.25 14.27
C ASP A 349 7.20 10.92 14.98
N GLY A 350 7.30 10.37 16.18
CA GLY A 350 6.16 9.99 17.02
C GLY A 350 5.54 8.62 16.74
N ARG A 351 6.06 7.85 15.78
CA ARG A 351 5.59 6.47 15.58
C ARG A 351 5.96 5.56 16.75
N ARG A 352 5.19 4.48 16.89
CA ARG A 352 5.55 3.39 17.79
C ARG A 352 6.61 2.49 17.16
N VAL A 353 7.49 1.94 17.99
CA VAL A 353 8.43 0.87 17.64
C VAL A 353 8.33 -0.21 18.72
N GLU A 354 8.33 -1.47 18.31
CA GLU A 354 8.20 -2.61 19.22
C GLU A 354 9.30 -3.64 18.97
N ARG A 355 10.22 -3.73 19.93
CA ARG A 355 11.27 -4.74 20.04
C ARG A 355 12.11 -4.90 18.77
N VAL A 356 12.46 -3.77 18.15
CA VAL A 356 13.32 -3.73 16.97
C VAL A 356 14.76 -3.61 17.43
N ASP A 357 15.64 -4.42 16.86
CA ASP A 357 17.07 -4.21 17.05
C ASP A 357 17.54 -3.03 16.18
N VAL A 358 17.91 -1.93 16.83
CA VAL A 358 18.44 -0.71 16.20
C VAL A 358 19.89 -0.44 16.58
N HIS A 359 20.60 -1.39 17.22
CA HIS A 359 21.95 -1.16 17.76
C HIS A 359 22.98 -0.76 16.70
N ALA A 360 22.74 -1.15 15.44
CA ALA A 360 23.54 -0.74 14.29
C ALA A 360 23.61 0.78 14.09
N PHE A 361 22.59 1.51 14.57
CA PHE A 361 22.45 2.95 14.39
C PHE A 361 22.36 3.71 15.70
N VAL A 362 22.05 3.03 16.80
CA VAL A 362 21.86 3.63 18.13
C VAL A 362 22.62 2.77 19.14
N ASP A 363 23.78 3.23 19.59
CA ASP A 363 24.63 2.48 20.52
C ASP A 363 24.00 2.40 21.92
N HIS A 364 23.69 3.56 22.50
CA HIS A 364 23.09 3.65 23.84
C HIS A 364 22.04 4.77 23.89
N LEU A 365 21.06 4.67 24.77
CA LEU A 365 20.06 5.72 24.97
C LEU A 365 20.29 6.45 26.30
N PRO A 366 19.96 7.76 26.41
CA PRO A 366 20.18 8.54 27.63
C PRO A 366 19.44 7.98 28.87
N ASP A 367 18.35 7.26 28.66
CA ASP A 367 17.56 6.60 29.69
C ASP A 367 18.07 5.19 30.06
N GLY A 368 19.09 4.69 29.34
CA GLY A 368 19.66 3.35 29.52
C GLY A 368 18.86 2.23 28.85
N SER A 369 17.89 2.55 28.00
CA SER A 369 17.10 1.55 27.26
C SER A 369 17.97 0.71 26.32
N ASP A 370 17.65 -0.58 26.22
CA ASP A 370 18.36 -1.54 25.36
C ASP A 370 18.04 -1.29 23.88
N THR A 371 19.08 -1.03 23.09
CA THR A 371 18.98 -0.73 21.66
C THR A 371 18.89 -1.99 20.80
N ALA A 372 19.22 -3.17 21.35
CA ALA A 372 19.03 -4.47 20.70
C ALA A 372 17.59 -5.01 20.86
N ASP A 373 16.79 -4.45 21.77
CA ASP A 373 15.38 -4.79 22.03
C ASP A 373 14.55 -3.52 22.17
N PHE A 374 14.70 -2.58 21.22
CA PHE A 374 14.18 -1.22 21.35
C PHE A 374 12.66 -1.15 21.16
N SER A 375 11.97 -0.60 22.17
CA SER A 375 10.54 -0.26 22.13
C SER A 375 10.29 1.17 22.57
N THR A 376 9.36 1.87 21.91
CA THR A 376 8.92 3.21 22.30
C THR A 376 7.53 3.52 21.73
N GLU A 377 6.75 4.32 22.46
CA GLU A 377 5.47 4.86 21.98
C GLU A 377 5.62 6.13 21.13
N ASN A 378 6.81 6.73 21.15
CA ASN A 378 7.11 8.03 20.56
C ASN A 378 8.57 8.09 20.09
N ALA A 379 8.86 7.41 18.98
CA ALA A 379 10.19 7.42 18.37
C ALA A 379 10.55 8.81 17.84
N SER A 380 11.82 9.19 17.95
CA SER A 380 12.36 10.38 17.28
C SER A 380 12.51 10.14 15.77
N GLY A 381 12.76 11.19 14.98
CA GLY A 381 13.03 11.05 13.54
C GLY A 381 14.15 10.05 13.20
N SER A 382 15.26 10.04 13.94
CA SER A 382 16.39 9.12 13.67
C SER A 382 16.09 7.69 14.10
N THR A 383 15.53 7.49 15.29
CA THR A 383 15.18 6.14 15.77
C THR A 383 14.02 5.52 14.99
N SER A 384 13.06 6.31 14.51
CA SER A 384 11.98 5.83 13.63
C SER A 384 12.50 5.39 12.26
N GLN A 385 13.43 6.13 11.65
CA GLN A 385 14.02 5.75 10.37
C GLN A 385 14.95 4.54 10.50
N ALA A 386 15.74 4.45 11.57
CA ALA A 386 16.55 3.27 11.88
C ALA A 386 15.67 2.02 12.04
N ALA A 387 14.58 2.13 12.82
CA ALA A 387 13.63 1.04 12.97
C ALA A 387 12.98 0.65 11.64
N ALA A 388 12.55 1.63 10.82
CA ALA A 388 11.95 1.34 9.51
C ALA A 388 12.91 0.61 8.56
N LEU A 389 14.21 0.92 8.60
CA LEU A 389 15.23 0.20 7.84
C LEU A 389 15.33 -1.26 8.30
N CYS A 390 15.51 -1.49 9.61
CA CYS A 390 15.61 -2.85 10.16
C CYS A 390 14.34 -3.66 9.87
N GLU A 391 13.16 -3.06 10.05
CA GLU A 391 11.86 -3.68 9.76
C GLU A 391 11.69 -4.06 8.28
N ALA A 392 12.15 -3.21 7.36
CA ALA A 392 12.07 -3.50 5.92
C ALA A 392 12.99 -4.66 5.53
N VAL A 393 14.23 -4.65 6.04
CA VAL A 393 15.22 -5.71 5.77
C VAL A 393 14.77 -7.04 6.40
N GLU A 394 14.19 -7.00 7.61
CA GLU A 394 13.63 -8.17 8.31
C GLU A 394 12.61 -8.93 7.46
N VAL A 395 11.74 -8.21 6.74
CA VAL A 395 10.69 -8.83 5.92
C VAL A 395 11.09 -9.02 4.45
N GLY A 396 12.39 -8.88 4.15
CA GLY A 396 12.95 -9.29 2.86
C GLY A 396 13.23 -8.17 1.86
N ALA A 397 13.28 -6.90 2.27
CA ALA A 397 13.68 -5.83 1.36
C ALA A 397 15.10 -6.07 0.83
N ARG A 398 15.32 -5.76 -0.46
CA ARG A 398 16.63 -5.86 -1.13
C ARG A 398 17.07 -4.56 -1.78
N VAL A 399 16.19 -3.57 -1.85
CA VAL A 399 16.49 -2.23 -2.36
C VAL A 399 15.83 -1.21 -1.45
N LEU A 400 16.61 -0.24 -0.97
CA LEU A 400 16.09 0.86 -0.16
C LEU A 400 16.17 2.17 -0.94
N LEU A 401 15.07 2.90 -1.00
CA LEU A 401 15.01 4.25 -1.55
C LEU A 401 14.95 5.25 -0.40
N ILE A 402 15.78 6.29 -0.42
CA ILE A 402 15.80 7.31 0.63
C ILE A 402 15.97 8.69 -0.04
N ASP A 403 15.20 9.66 0.41
CA ASP A 403 15.32 11.06 0.02
C ASP A 403 15.85 11.88 1.21
N GLU A 404 16.95 12.62 1.04
CA GLU A 404 17.53 13.48 2.08
C GLU A 404 16.49 14.47 2.62
N ASP A 405 15.57 14.96 1.78
CA ASP A 405 14.55 15.95 2.17
C ASP A 405 13.50 15.39 3.16
N THR A 406 13.35 14.07 3.26
CA THR A 406 12.39 13.41 4.17
C THR A 406 13.06 12.48 5.19
N ALA A 407 14.40 12.40 5.18
CA ALA A 407 15.19 11.65 6.13
C ALA A 407 15.56 12.47 7.37
N ALA A 408 15.92 11.78 8.45
CA ALA A 408 16.50 12.39 9.63
C ALA A 408 18.00 12.65 9.39
N THR A 409 18.39 13.94 9.28
CA THR A 409 19.79 14.34 9.01
C THR A 409 20.79 13.65 9.95
N ASN A 410 20.46 13.57 11.25
CA ASN A 410 21.35 12.98 12.26
C ASN A 410 21.53 11.47 12.12
N LEU A 411 20.62 10.78 11.42
CA LEU A 411 20.83 9.38 11.03
C LEU A 411 21.63 9.30 9.72
N MET A 412 21.47 10.26 8.81
CA MET A 412 22.10 10.21 7.50
C MET A 412 23.60 10.51 7.55
N ILE A 413 24.02 11.54 8.28
CA ILE A 413 25.38 12.06 8.25
C ILE A 413 25.86 12.52 9.62
N ARG A 414 27.19 12.56 9.77
CA ARG A 414 27.87 13.21 10.88
C ARG A 414 29.22 13.71 10.39
N ASP A 415 29.41 15.03 10.38
CA ASP A 415 30.62 15.65 9.83
C ASP A 415 31.80 15.63 10.82
N ALA A 416 33.00 15.91 10.32
CA ALA A 416 34.23 15.94 11.12
C ALA A 416 34.20 16.98 12.26
N ARG A 417 33.46 18.09 12.09
CA ARG A 417 33.39 19.15 13.09
C ARG A 417 32.53 18.72 14.27
N MET A 418 31.42 18.06 14.01
CA MET A 418 30.54 17.49 15.02
C MET A 418 31.21 16.32 15.74
N GLN A 419 31.99 15.49 15.02
CA GLN A 419 32.83 14.46 15.63
C GLN A 419 33.88 15.05 16.59
N ALA A 420 34.47 16.20 16.25
CA ALA A 420 35.43 16.89 17.10
C ALA A 420 34.77 17.61 18.30
N LEU A 421 33.57 18.16 18.12
CA LEU A 421 32.84 18.89 19.15
C LEU A 421 32.21 17.96 20.19
N VAL A 422 31.61 16.86 19.72
CA VAL A 422 30.92 15.87 20.55
C VAL A 422 31.64 14.54 20.36
N ALA A 423 32.34 14.07 21.39
CA ALA A 423 33.01 12.78 21.33
C ALA A 423 32.01 11.63 21.12
N LYS A 424 32.45 10.53 20.48
CA LYS A 424 31.58 9.39 20.11
C LYS A 424 30.87 8.76 21.33
N ASP A 425 31.51 8.73 22.50
CA ASP A 425 30.91 8.26 23.75
C ASP A 425 29.71 9.10 24.23
N ARG A 426 29.52 10.29 23.66
CA ARG A 426 28.40 11.21 23.94
C ARG A 426 27.44 11.39 22.76
N GLU A 427 27.74 10.79 21.60
CA GLU A 427 26.87 10.73 20.44
C GLU A 427 26.42 9.29 20.23
N PRO A 428 25.18 8.95 20.61
CA PRO A 428 24.71 7.59 20.54
C PRO A 428 24.44 7.11 19.11
N LEU A 429 24.31 8.03 18.15
CA LEU A 429 23.96 7.69 16.78
C LEU A 429 25.20 7.28 15.97
N THR A 430 25.05 6.21 15.21
CA THR A 430 25.97 5.82 14.14
C THR A 430 25.31 6.17 12.80
N PRO A 431 25.92 7.04 11.98
CA PRO A 431 25.29 7.50 10.76
C PRO A 431 25.27 6.41 9.68
N LEU A 432 24.21 6.39 8.88
CA LEU A 432 23.98 5.41 7.82
C LEU A 432 25.14 5.36 6.80
N VAL A 433 25.83 6.48 6.55
CA VAL A 433 26.98 6.52 5.65
C VAL A 433 28.07 5.49 6.01
N ASP A 434 28.19 5.12 7.30
CA ASP A 434 29.18 4.14 7.76
C ASP A 434 28.74 2.69 7.54
N THR A 435 27.44 2.42 7.51
CA THR A 435 26.89 1.07 7.40
C THR A 435 26.33 0.76 6.01
N ILE A 436 26.05 1.76 5.18
CA ILE A 436 25.39 1.60 3.87
C ILE A 436 26.15 0.69 2.91
N ARG A 437 27.48 0.76 2.87
CA ARG A 437 28.30 -0.13 2.03
C ARG A 437 28.20 -1.58 2.50
N SER A 438 28.20 -1.81 3.82
CA SER A 438 28.07 -3.15 4.39
C SER A 438 26.67 -3.74 4.25
N LEU A 439 25.62 -2.91 4.26
CA LEU A 439 24.24 -3.34 3.93
C LEU A 439 24.20 -4.02 2.54
N HIS A 440 24.90 -3.46 1.56
CA HIS A 440 25.03 -4.10 0.26
C HIS A 440 25.99 -5.30 0.28
N ARG A 441 27.23 -5.09 0.73
CA ARG A 441 28.30 -6.11 0.68
C ARG A 441 27.95 -7.39 1.43
N ASP A 442 27.37 -7.26 2.62
CA ASP A 442 27.20 -8.38 3.56
C ASP A 442 25.76 -8.93 3.54
N HIS A 443 24.78 -8.11 3.17
CA HIS A 443 23.34 -8.47 3.23
C HIS A 443 22.62 -8.37 1.88
N GLY A 444 23.31 -7.98 0.80
CA GLY A 444 22.74 -7.89 -0.55
C GLY A 444 21.66 -6.80 -0.68
N VAL A 445 21.65 -5.80 0.21
CA VAL A 445 20.67 -4.72 0.20
C VAL A 445 21.26 -3.51 -0.52
N SER A 446 20.79 -3.24 -1.73
CA SER A 446 21.17 -2.06 -2.51
C SER A 446 20.43 -0.81 -2.04
N THR A 447 20.97 0.36 -2.36
CA THR A 447 20.37 1.64 -1.97
C THR A 447 20.37 2.64 -3.14
N VAL A 448 19.30 3.43 -3.23
CA VAL A 448 19.24 4.62 -4.07
C VAL A 448 18.93 5.82 -3.18
N LEU A 449 19.87 6.76 -3.14
CA LEU A 449 19.87 7.89 -2.22
C LEU A 449 19.78 9.19 -3.01
N VAL A 450 18.69 9.97 -2.84
CA VAL A 450 18.68 11.36 -3.32
C VAL A 450 19.40 12.23 -2.31
N MET A 451 20.43 12.95 -2.78
CA MET A 451 21.28 13.82 -1.97
C MET A 451 21.45 15.19 -2.63
N GLY A 452 21.63 16.22 -1.80
CA GLY A 452 21.96 17.59 -2.21
C GLY A 452 22.72 18.39 -1.16
N GLY A 453 22.75 17.95 0.11
CA GLY A 453 23.34 18.69 1.23
C GLY A 453 24.70 18.17 1.72
N SER A 454 25.03 16.89 1.51
CA SER A 454 26.30 16.29 1.97
C SER A 454 27.06 15.55 0.89
N GLY A 455 28.40 15.69 0.92
CA GLY A 455 29.35 14.97 0.07
C GLY A 455 29.93 13.70 0.69
N ASP A 456 29.60 13.36 1.94
CA ASP A 456 30.22 12.23 2.65
C ASP A 456 29.90 10.88 1.97
N TYR A 457 28.74 10.78 1.32
CA TYR A 457 28.34 9.57 0.59
C TYR A 457 29.13 9.33 -0.71
N LEU A 458 29.83 10.33 -1.25
CA LEU A 458 30.58 10.18 -2.51
C LEU A 458 31.72 9.16 -2.39
N GLU A 459 32.24 8.94 -1.17
CA GLU A 459 33.30 7.95 -0.89
C GLU A 459 32.78 6.50 -0.95
N VAL A 460 31.53 6.29 -0.52
CA VAL A 460 30.94 4.95 -0.39
C VAL A 460 30.07 4.54 -1.58
N ALA A 461 29.67 5.49 -2.42
CA ALA A 461 28.83 5.27 -3.59
C ALA A 461 29.51 4.42 -4.66
N ASP A 462 28.76 3.50 -5.29
CA ASP A 462 29.18 2.76 -6.48
C ASP A 462 28.85 3.55 -7.77
N ARG A 463 27.76 4.33 -7.74
CA ARG A 463 27.34 5.20 -8.85
C ARG A 463 26.83 6.55 -8.35
N VAL A 464 27.10 7.59 -9.12
CA VAL A 464 26.60 8.94 -8.87
C VAL A 464 25.98 9.51 -10.14
N VAL A 465 24.67 9.68 -10.12
CA VAL A 465 23.88 10.29 -11.20
C VAL A 465 23.53 11.72 -10.81
N MET A 466 24.00 12.70 -11.56
CA MET A 466 23.62 14.09 -11.39
C MET A 466 22.41 14.42 -12.27
N MET A 467 21.34 14.91 -11.66
CA MET A 467 20.21 15.52 -12.36
C MET A 467 20.50 17.00 -12.61
N ASP A 468 20.50 17.39 -13.88
CA ASP A 468 20.59 18.80 -14.29
C ASP A 468 19.59 19.10 -15.41
N ALA A 469 18.78 20.15 -15.23
CA ALA A 469 17.69 20.52 -16.13
C ALA A 469 16.84 19.30 -16.57
N TYR A 470 16.50 18.44 -15.60
CA TYR A 470 15.69 17.22 -15.79
C TYR A 470 16.38 16.10 -16.59
N ARG A 471 17.69 16.19 -16.82
CA ARG A 471 18.48 15.18 -17.51
C ARG A 471 19.50 14.52 -16.56
N PRO A 472 19.62 13.18 -16.58
CA PRO A 472 20.62 12.46 -15.81
C PRO A 472 22.00 12.47 -16.49
N PHE A 473 23.05 12.62 -15.70
CA PHE A 473 24.45 12.50 -16.13
C PHE A 473 25.19 11.57 -15.17
N ASP A 474 25.93 10.60 -15.68
CA ASP A 474 26.86 9.83 -14.85
C ASP A 474 28.07 10.72 -14.51
N VAL A 475 28.21 11.05 -13.23
CA VAL A 475 29.32 11.84 -12.69
C VAL A 475 30.16 11.03 -11.71
N THR A 476 30.07 9.69 -11.73
CA THR A 476 30.72 8.79 -10.77
C THR A 476 32.24 9.04 -10.69
N ALA A 477 32.93 9.10 -11.83
CA ALA A 477 34.38 9.36 -11.85
C ALA A 477 34.73 10.70 -11.19
N ARG A 478 33.97 11.75 -11.51
CA ARG A 478 34.15 13.09 -10.94
C ARG A 478 33.84 13.13 -9.44
N ALA A 479 32.82 12.40 -9.00
CA ALA A 479 32.46 12.27 -7.59
C ALA A 479 33.60 11.63 -6.78
N HIS A 480 34.22 10.57 -7.29
CA HIS A 480 35.36 9.93 -6.63
C HIS A 480 36.62 10.80 -6.61
N GLU A 481 36.88 11.58 -7.66
CA GLU A 481 37.96 12.59 -7.63
C GLU A 481 37.77 13.61 -6.51
N ILE A 482 36.52 14.05 -6.29
CA ILE A 482 36.18 14.99 -5.22
C ILE A 482 36.30 14.31 -3.85
N ALA A 483 35.80 13.08 -3.72
CA ALA A 483 35.87 12.30 -2.49
C ALA A 483 37.31 11.94 -2.06
N ALA A 484 38.26 11.96 -2.99
CA ALA A 484 39.68 11.76 -2.68
C ALA A 484 40.28 12.86 -1.78
N VAL A 485 39.61 14.01 -1.66
CA VAL A 485 39.98 15.05 -0.68
C VAL A 485 39.43 14.65 0.68
N PRO A 486 40.28 14.35 1.69
CA PRO A 486 39.80 13.90 2.99
C PRO A 486 38.92 14.94 3.67
N THR A 487 37.74 14.53 4.13
CA THR A 487 36.82 15.38 4.90
C THR A 487 37.29 15.59 6.35
N GLY A 488 38.26 14.78 6.81
CA GLY A 488 38.68 14.69 8.20
C GLY A 488 37.71 13.89 9.08
N ARG A 489 36.68 13.29 8.48
CA ARG A 489 35.71 12.43 9.14
C ARG A 489 36.30 11.04 9.38
N HIS A 490 35.94 10.42 10.50
CA HIS A 490 36.27 9.03 10.78
C HIS A 490 35.01 8.17 10.74
N ALA A 491 35.08 6.98 10.13
CA ALA A 491 33.98 6.03 10.17
C ALA A 491 33.75 5.54 11.61
N GLU A 492 32.50 5.47 12.03
CA GLU A 492 32.10 5.08 13.39
C GLU A 492 31.59 3.63 13.47
N ALA A 493 31.45 2.97 12.33
CA ALA A 493 31.14 1.56 12.20
C ALA A 493 31.75 0.98 10.92
N GLU A 494 32.02 -0.34 10.94
CA GLU A 494 32.59 -1.07 9.79
C GLU A 494 31.57 -1.98 9.09
N SER A 495 30.50 -2.36 9.80
CA SER A 495 29.52 -3.32 9.32
C SER A 495 28.14 -3.13 9.94
N PHE A 496 27.10 -3.37 9.13
CA PHE A 496 25.75 -3.61 9.56
C PHE A 496 25.65 -5.05 10.09
N PRO A 497 25.23 -5.27 11.33
CA PRO A 497 25.22 -6.57 12.00
C PRO A 497 24.12 -7.51 11.46
N GLY A 498 23.20 -7.02 10.65
CA GLY A 498 22.00 -7.73 10.23
C GLY A 498 20.79 -7.34 11.07
N VAL A 499 19.69 -8.07 10.88
CA VAL A 499 18.42 -7.85 11.57
C VAL A 499 18.03 -9.09 12.37
N VAL A 500 17.37 -8.87 13.50
CA VAL A 500 16.82 -9.94 14.34
C VAL A 500 15.36 -10.17 13.95
N PRO A 501 14.98 -11.37 13.47
CA PRO A 501 13.58 -11.68 13.18
C PRO A 501 12.72 -11.65 14.44
N ARG A 502 11.54 -11.04 14.35
CA ARG A 502 10.59 -10.87 15.46
C ARG A 502 9.36 -11.73 15.26
N VAL A 503 8.81 -12.23 16.36
CA VAL A 503 7.63 -13.10 16.39
C VAL A 503 6.43 -12.30 16.88
N PRO A 504 5.41 -12.00 16.06
CA PRO A 504 4.23 -11.26 16.52
C PRO A 504 3.39 -12.10 17.48
N ASP A 505 2.93 -11.48 18.58
CA ASP A 505 1.90 -12.06 19.44
C ASP A 505 0.52 -11.89 18.75
N PRO A 506 -0.15 -12.98 18.34
CA PRO A 506 -1.45 -12.88 17.67
C PRO A 506 -2.52 -12.23 18.56
N ALA A 507 -2.41 -12.33 19.89
CA ALA A 507 -3.35 -11.70 20.80
C ALA A 507 -3.25 -10.16 20.83
N SER A 508 -2.21 -9.60 20.22
CA SER A 508 -2.02 -8.15 20.07
C SER A 508 -2.62 -7.57 18.79
N LEU A 509 -3.12 -8.44 17.90
CA LEU A 509 -3.67 -8.09 16.59
C LEU A 509 -5.12 -8.58 16.49
N ASP A 510 -6.05 -7.76 16.99
CA ASP A 510 -7.48 -8.04 16.92
C ASP A 510 -8.21 -6.97 16.09
N ALA A 511 -8.84 -7.40 15.01
CA ALA A 511 -9.67 -6.51 14.20
C ALA A 511 -11.07 -6.28 14.81
N GLN A 512 -11.45 -7.00 15.87
CA GLN A 512 -12.79 -6.94 16.42
C GLN A 512 -12.98 -5.80 17.43
N VAL A 513 -14.12 -5.11 17.30
CA VAL A 513 -14.63 -4.17 18.29
C VAL A 513 -16.04 -4.59 18.64
N ARG A 514 -16.29 -4.94 19.90
CA ARG A 514 -17.61 -5.41 20.39
C ARG A 514 -18.16 -6.57 19.54
N GLY A 515 -17.29 -7.52 19.16
CA GLY A 515 -17.63 -8.70 18.36
C GLY A 515 -17.89 -8.43 16.88
N ARG A 516 -17.51 -7.26 16.35
CA ARG A 516 -17.60 -6.94 14.92
C ARG A 516 -16.22 -6.54 14.38
N SER A 517 -15.82 -7.14 13.28
CA SER A 517 -14.59 -6.74 12.58
C SER A 517 -14.70 -5.28 12.11
N ARG A 518 -13.72 -4.47 12.49
CA ARG A 518 -13.59 -3.06 12.12
C ARG A 518 -12.29 -2.89 11.35
N ILE A 519 -12.41 -3.01 10.04
CA ILE A 519 -11.35 -2.72 9.07
C ILE A 519 -11.86 -1.58 8.20
N ARG A 520 -11.20 -0.43 8.20
CA ARG A 520 -11.62 0.73 7.40
C ARG A 520 -10.46 1.63 7.03
N ALA A 521 -10.30 1.89 5.74
CA ALA A 521 -9.39 2.91 5.22
C ALA A 521 -9.97 4.33 5.36
N ARG A 522 -9.08 5.31 5.58
CA ARG A 522 -9.35 6.75 5.41
C ARG A 522 -8.28 7.31 4.48
N GLY A 523 -8.62 7.40 3.19
CA GLY A 523 -7.62 7.71 2.15
C GLY A 523 -6.54 6.63 2.10
N GLU A 524 -5.33 7.04 1.70
CA GLU A 524 -4.11 6.25 1.76
C GLU A 524 -3.43 6.30 3.15
N ASP A 525 -3.88 7.23 4.00
CA ASP A 525 -3.14 7.65 5.19
C ASP A 525 -3.39 6.81 6.43
N VAL A 526 -4.60 6.27 6.62
CA VAL A 526 -4.99 5.66 7.91
C VAL A 526 -5.81 4.39 7.73
N LEU A 527 -5.37 3.32 8.40
CA LEU A 527 -6.13 2.09 8.59
C LEU A 527 -6.73 2.06 10.00
N SER A 528 -8.06 2.03 10.12
CA SER A 528 -8.71 1.59 11.35
C SER A 528 -8.73 0.06 11.38
N PHE A 529 -8.05 -0.54 12.35
CA PHE A 529 -7.98 -1.99 12.59
C PHE A 529 -8.35 -2.28 14.05
N GLY A 530 -9.56 -2.81 14.27
CA GLY A 530 -10.08 -2.99 15.62
C GLY A 530 -10.22 -1.65 16.35
N ASP A 531 -9.67 -1.58 17.55
CA ASP A 531 -9.60 -0.35 18.35
C ASP A 531 -8.38 0.54 18.01
N HIS A 532 -7.55 0.13 17.04
CA HIS A 532 -6.35 0.86 16.64
C HIS A 532 -6.58 1.72 15.39
N GLU A 533 -6.01 2.92 15.40
CA GLU A 533 -5.76 3.71 14.19
C GLU A 533 -4.29 3.59 13.85
N VAL A 534 -4.01 2.95 12.71
CA VAL A 534 -2.67 2.72 12.18
C VAL A 534 -2.41 3.83 11.16
N ASP A 535 -1.42 4.67 11.44
CA ASP A 535 -0.94 5.71 10.54
C ASP A 535 -0.04 5.08 9.46
N LEU A 536 -0.31 5.37 8.20
CA LEU A 536 0.40 4.84 7.04
C LEU A 536 0.93 5.97 6.14
N ARG A 537 0.84 7.23 6.56
CA ARG A 537 1.31 8.40 5.79
C ARG A 537 2.78 8.33 5.40
N ALA A 538 3.58 7.63 6.19
CA ALA A 538 5.00 7.44 5.91
C ALA A 538 5.30 6.27 4.96
N VAL A 539 4.30 5.46 4.61
CA VAL A 539 4.39 4.33 3.68
C VAL A 539 3.99 4.82 2.29
N GLU A 540 4.83 5.66 1.69
CA GLU A 540 4.54 6.44 0.46
C GLU A 540 4.27 5.56 -0.78
N GLN A 541 4.63 4.28 -0.74
CA GLN A 541 4.40 3.30 -1.81
C GLN A 541 2.97 2.74 -1.89
N ILE A 542 2.11 3.09 -0.93
CA ILE A 542 0.66 2.85 -1.02
C ILE A 542 0.11 3.83 -2.08
N ALA A 543 -0.26 3.30 -3.24
CA ALA A 543 -0.69 4.09 -4.40
C ALA A 543 -2.20 4.30 -4.48
N ASP A 544 -2.99 3.56 -3.69
CA ASP A 544 -4.45 3.61 -3.75
C ASP A 544 -5.11 3.37 -2.38
N PRO A 545 -6.18 4.10 -2.00
CA PRO A 545 -6.88 3.91 -0.73
C PRO A 545 -7.44 2.48 -0.53
N ARG A 546 -7.68 1.75 -1.63
CA ARG A 546 -8.16 0.37 -1.63
C ARG A 546 -7.06 -0.61 -1.26
N GLN A 547 -5.79 -0.26 -1.43
CA GLN A 547 -4.69 -1.03 -0.87
C GLN A 547 -4.71 -0.97 0.66
N VAL A 548 -5.04 0.17 1.27
CA VAL A 548 -5.20 0.27 2.73
C VAL A 548 -6.30 -0.68 3.24
N THR A 549 -7.42 -0.79 2.51
CA THR A 549 -8.42 -1.82 2.81
C THR A 549 -7.83 -3.22 2.67
N GLY A 550 -7.10 -3.49 1.58
CA GLY A 550 -6.43 -4.77 1.33
C GLY A 550 -5.45 -5.17 2.43
N ILE A 551 -4.63 -4.24 2.92
CA ILE A 551 -3.72 -4.42 4.06
C ILE A 551 -4.51 -4.89 5.29
N GLY A 552 -5.60 -4.20 5.63
CA GLY A 552 -6.47 -4.58 6.73
C GLY A 552 -7.08 -5.98 6.59
N LEU A 553 -7.49 -6.36 5.37
CA LEU A 553 -8.02 -7.70 5.08
C LEU A 553 -6.93 -8.77 5.13
N ALA A 554 -5.72 -8.47 4.66
CA ALA A 554 -4.57 -9.38 4.71
C ALA A 554 -4.16 -9.66 6.16
N LEU A 555 -4.06 -8.62 7.00
CA LEU A 555 -3.82 -8.73 8.44
C LEU A 555 -4.84 -9.67 9.11
N GLU A 556 -6.13 -9.43 8.87
CA GLU A 556 -7.21 -10.26 9.42
C GLU A 556 -7.18 -11.69 8.86
N LEU A 557 -6.82 -11.87 7.58
CA LEU A 557 -6.64 -13.19 6.98
C LEU A 557 -5.53 -13.97 7.69
N MET A 558 -4.37 -13.34 7.92
CA MET A 558 -3.24 -13.95 8.63
C MET A 558 -3.63 -14.42 10.03
N VAL A 559 -4.41 -13.61 10.76
CA VAL A 559 -4.95 -13.97 12.09
C VAL A 559 -5.92 -15.15 11.98
N ARG A 560 -6.91 -15.08 11.08
CA ARG A 560 -7.94 -16.15 10.93
C ARG A 560 -7.36 -17.49 10.48
N ARG A 561 -6.32 -17.47 9.66
CA ARG A 561 -5.64 -18.67 9.16
C ARG A 561 -4.56 -19.19 10.11
N GLY A 562 -4.27 -18.47 11.20
CA GLY A 562 -3.27 -18.86 12.18
C GLY A 562 -1.83 -18.77 11.66
N PHE A 563 -1.57 -17.89 10.69
CA PHE A 563 -0.18 -17.64 10.22
C PHE A 563 0.63 -16.95 11.30
N LEU A 564 -0.03 -16.11 12.10
CA LEU A 564 0.47 -15.55 13.33
C LEU A 564 0.08 -16.49 14.49
N ASP A 565 1.03 -17.28 14.97
CA ASP A 565 0.80 -18.31 16.00
C ASP A 565 1.64 -18.10 17.27
N GLY A 566 2.38 -16.99 17.35
CA GLY A 566 3.31 -16.69 18.43
C GLY A 566 4.59 -17.54 18.39
N ARG A 567 4.90 -18.17 17.25
CA ARG A 567 6.14 -18.93 17.03
C ARG A 567 6.83 -18.53 15.73
N ARG A 568 6.07 -18.34 14.66
CA ARG A 568 6.60 -17.87 13.37
C ARG A 568 7.04 -16.41 13.46
N THR A 569 8.17 -16.13 12.84
CA THR A 569 8.62 -14.76 12.59
C THR A 569 7.62 -14.04 11.68
N LEU A 570 7.64 -12.71 11.70
CA LEU A 570 6.80 -11.91 10.82
C LEU A 570 7.08 -12.24 9.33
N ALA A 571 8.35 -12.45 8.97
CA ALA A 571 8.73 -12.84 7.61
C ALA A 571 8.11 -14.19 7.20
N GLU A 572 8.22 -15.23 8.02
CA GLU A 572 7.62 -16.55 7.74
C GLU A 572 6.09 -16.49 7.64
N ALA A 573 5.44 -15.65 8.45
CA ALA A 573 3.99 -15.45 8.36
C ALA A 573 3.59 -14.75 7.05
N LEU A 574 4.44 -13.84 6.55
CA LEU A 574 4.24 -13.17 5.26
C LEU A 574 4.54 -14.09 4.07
N ASP A 575 5.46 -15.06 4.21
CA ASP A 575 5.66 -16.11 3.21
C ASP A 575 4.37 -16.93 3.00
N LEU A 576 3.72 -17.34 4.09
CA LEU A 576 2.43 -18.03 4.01
C LEU A 576 1.31 -17.16 3.42
N LEU A 577 1.33 -15.85 3.70
CA LEU A 577 0.38 -14.92 3.08
C LEU A 577 0.61 -14.87 1.57
N ASP A 578 1.85 -14.69 1.13
CA ASP A 578 2.18 -14.60 -0.29
C ASP A 578 1.87 -15.91 -1.04
N GLU A 579 2.13 -17.07 -0.44
CA GLU A 579 1.72 -18.38 -1.01
C GLU A 579 0.21 -18.45 -1.25
N VAL A 580 -0.59 -17.97 -0.30
CA VAL A 580 -2.05 -17.96 -0.41
C VAL A 580 -2.54 -16.95 -1.43
N LEU A 581 -1.80 -15.88 -1.66
CA LEU A 581 -2.15 -14.83 -2.61
C LEU A 581 -1.56 -15.07 -4.01
N ALA A 582 -0.63 -16.02 -4.18
CA ALA A 582 0.08 -16.24 -5.45
C ALA A 582 -0.84 -16.55 -6.64
N GLU A 583 -1.92 -17.32 -6.40
CA GLU A 583 -2.88 -17.72 -7.43
C GLU A 583 -4.30 -17.21 -7.09
N GLY A 584 -4.61 -16.00 -7.57
CA GLY A 584 -5.93 -15.39 -7.37
C GLY A 584 -6.10 -14.72 -6.00
N ALA A 585 -5.21 -13.77 -5.71
CA ALA A 585 -5.11 -13.05 -4.42
C ALA A 585 -6.43 -12.48 -3.91
N THR A 586 -7.33 -12.08 -4.81
CA THR A 586 -8.65 -11.56 -4.42
C THR A 586 -9.54 -12.58 -3.72
N GLY A 587 -9.46 -13.87 -4.08
CA GLY A 587 -10.30 -14.93 -3.53
C GLY A 587 -10.18 -15.08 -2.02
N PRO A 588 -8.97 -15.32 -1.47
CA PRO A 588 -8.74 -15.41 -0.03
C PRO A 588 -9.20 -14.16 0.74
N LEU A 589 -8.92 -12.96 0.23
CA LEU A 589 -9.32 -11.71 0.90
C LEU A 589 -10.85 -11.50 0.89
N LEU A 590 -11.55 -11.93 -0.16
CA LEU A 590 -13.02 -11.90 -0.22
C LEU A 590 -13.67 -12.80 0.86
N THR A 591 -12.98 -13.86 1.31
CA THR A 591 -13.47 -14.70 2.43
C THR A 591 -13.46 -13.97 3.77
N VAL A 592 -12.63 -12.92 3.90
CA VAL A 592 -12.63 -12.06 5.08
C VAL A 592 -13.83 -11.14 5.05
N ARG A 593 -13.99 -10.39 3.94
CA ARG A 593 -15.09 -9.45 3.71
C ARG A 593 -15.17 -9.05 2.22
N ASP A 594 -16.37 -9.08 1.64
CA ASP A 594 -16.63 -8.53 0.29
C ASP A 594 -16.77 -7.00 0.33
N GLU A 595 -15.66 -6.32 0.04
CA GLU A 595 -15.56 -4.87 -0.15
C GLU A 595 -14.64 -4.53 -1.33
N ASP A 596 -14.58 -3.26 -1.72
CA ASP A 596 -13.57 -2.78 -2.66
C ASP A 596 -12.20 -2.73 -1.98
N PHE A 597 -11.26 -3.51 -2.50
CA PHE A 597 -9.88 -3.55 -2.06
C PHE A 597 -8.96 -3.81 -3.26
N ALA A 598 -7.70 -3.39 -3.09
CA ALA A 598 -6.58 -3.77 -3.94
C ALA A 598 -5.62 -4.62 -3.11
N VAL A 599 -5.01 -5.62 -3.73
CA VAL A 599 -4.10 -6.56 -3.06
C VAL A 599 -2.82 -5.82 -2.65
N PRO A 600 -2.40 -5.88 -1.38
CA PRO A 600 -1.16 -5.27 -0.92
C PRO A 600 0.05 -6.19 -1.14
N ARG A 601 1.28 -5.65 -1.12
CA ARG A 601 2.48 -6.50 -0.94
C ARG A 601 2.68 -6.84 0.52
N ARG A 602 3.58 -7.79 0.77
CA ARG A 602 4.08 -8.08 2.11
C ARG A 602 4.68 -6.86 2.81
N PHE A 603 5.34 -5.96 2.09
CA PHE A 603 6.04 -4.81 2.68
C PHE A 603 5.07 -3.80 3.30
N GLU A 604 4.02 -3.42 2.57
CA GLU A 604 2.97 -2.55 3.12
C GLU A 604 2.20 -3.23 4.25
N THR A 605 1.98 -4.55 4.16
CA THR A 605 1.37 -5.35 5.22
C THR A 605 2.22 -5.34 6.50
N ALA A 606 3.53 -5.61 6.38
CA ALA A 606 4.48 -5.56 7.48
C ALA A 606 4.59 -4.16 8.09
N ALA A 607 4.66 -3.13 7.25
CA ALA A 607 4.70 -1.74 7.67
C ALA A 607 3.47 -1.36 8.51
N ALA A 608 2.29 -1.89 8.18
CA ALA A 608 1.08 -1.71 8.97
C ALA A 608 1.13 -2.48 10.30
N VAL A 609 1.56 -3.75 10.32
CA VAL A 609 1.77 -4.52 11.57
C VAL A 609 2.63 -3.71 12.53
N ASN A 610 3.80 -3.25 12.07
CA ASN A 610 4.79 -2.53 12.87
C ASN A 610 4.31 -1.18 13.41
N ARG A 611 3.20 -0.65 12.89
CA ARG A 611 2.60 0.63 13.32
C ARG A 611 1.32 0.44 14.14
N VAL A 612 0.87 -0.79 14.37
CA VAL A 612 -0.22 -1.06 15.31
C VAL A 612 0.24 -0.69 16.73
N ARG A 613 -0.43 0.30 17.34
CA ARG A 613 -0.08 0.74 18.70
C ARG A 613 -0.23 -0.33 19.78
N GLY A 614 -1.11 -1.31 19.56
CA GLY A 614 -1.29 -2.45 20.46
C GLY A 614 -0.31 -3.61 20.26
N LEU A 615 0.55 -3.56 19.23
CA LEU A 615 1.40 -4.69 18.83
C LEU A 615 2.31 -5.15 19.98
N ARG A 616 2.41 -6.47 20.18
CA ARG A 616 3.41 -7.08 21.04
C ARG A 616 4.24 -8.05 20.22
N MET A 617 5.55 -8.02 20.43
CA MET A 617 6.47 -9.02 19.86
C MET A 617 6.95 -9.97 20.96
N LEU A 618 6.98 -11.26 20.66
CA LEU A 618 7.46 -12.33 21.54
C LEU A 618 8.98 -12.50 21.41
N ARG A 619 9.59 -13.10 22.42
CA ARG A 619 11.01 -13.45 22.45
C ARG A 619 11.23 -14.84 21.90
#